data_AF-A0A939KE14-F1
#
_entry.id   AF-A0A939KE14-F1
#
_cell.length_a   1.000
_cell.length_b   1.000
_cell.length_c   1.000
_cell.angle_alpha   90.00
_cell.angle_beta   90.00
_cell.angle_gamma   90.00
#
_symmetry.space_group_name_H-M   'P 1'
#
loop_
_entity.id
_entity.type
_entity.pdbx_description
1 polymer ?
#
loop_
_entity_poly.entity_id
_entity_poly.type
_entity_poly.pdbx_seq_one_letter_code
_entity_poly.pdbx_strand_id
1 'polypeptide(L)'
;MKKLALSLTALALLGAGTSFAHDGEDHSIEAKVREAMESEIRTEAEVKRDRNRRPVQTLQFFGLESDMKVAELIPGGGWYTKLIYPAVADHGEYYAAIGTGRLKSSLGKDPAFSKMKIVAEDAKFNREEGARLLSLEIDSLEVKDLDMVLTFRNYHNFDEAGRRAMNKVAFEALKPGGIYGVVDHTKRHMEPDTRSNRRRVDPVLAIKEIQEAGFEFVDYSTLHYREDDELRYEVGVKSVTGNSDRFTFKFKKPE
;
A
#
# COMPACT_ATOMS: atom_id res chain seq x y z
N MET A 1 23.56 -52.86 65.56
CA MET A 1 23.55 -52.87 64.08
C MET A 1 22.10 -52.80 63.60
N LYS A 2 21.82 -51.84 62.69
CA LYS A 2 20.59 -51.62 61.90
C LYS A 2 19.31 -51.18 62.64
N LYS A 3 19.16 -49.86 62.77
CA LYS A 3 17.86 -49.14 62.64
C LYS A 3 17.67 -48.78 61.16
N LEU A 4 16.45 -48.84 60.63
CA LEU A 4 15.89 -47.97 59.55
C LEU A 4 14.45 -48.45 59.29
N ALA A 5 13.40 -47.77 59.75
CA ALA A 5 12.82 -46.49 59.31
C ALA A 5 11.77 -46.68 58.21
N LEU A 6 10.52 -46.44 58.62
CA LEU A 6 9.29 -46.44 57.85
C LEU A 6 9.25 -45.16 56.98
N SER A 7 9.18 -45.29 55.65
CA SER A 7 9.02 -44.13 54.76
C SER A 7 7.57 -43.66 54.77
N LEU A 8 7.35 -42.44 55.28
CA LEU A 8 6.13 -41.67 55.12
C LEU A 8 6.30 -40.78 53.88
N THR A 9 5.55 -41.03 52.81
CA THR A 9 5.57 -40.19 51.61
C THR A 9 4.62 -39.02 51.82
N ALA A 10 5.17 -37.82 52.02
CA ALA A 10 4.41 -36.57 52.03
C ALA A 10 4.12 -36.11 50.60
N LEU A 11 2.83 -35.92 50.29
CA LEU A 11 2.35 -35.42 49.01
C LEU A 11 2.40 -33.89 49.02
N ALA A 12 3.33 -33.29 48.27
CA ALA A 12 3.40 -31.85 48.08
C ALA A 12 2.46 -31.42 46.95
N LEU A 13 1.39 -30.69 47.28
CA LEU A 13 0.61 -29.95 46.28
C LEU A 13 1.37 -28.69 45.86
N LEU A 14 1.91 -28.70 44.64
CA LEU A 14 2.38 -27.49 43.95
C LEU A 14 1.16 -26.83 43.29
N GLY A 15 0.75 -25.69 43.83
CA GLY A 15 -0.23 -24.81 43.18
C GLY A 15 0.39 -24.20 41.92
N ALA A 16 -0.14 -24.58 40.76
CA ALA A 16 0.16 -23.91 39.51
C ALA A 16 -0.61 -22.58 39.46
N GLY A 17 0.11 -21.47 39.58
CA GLY A 17 -0.43 -20.15 39.28
C GLY A 17 -0.74 -20.06 37.79
N THR A 18 -2.01 -19.91 37.44
CA THR A 18 -2.42 -19.50 36.10
C THR A 18 -2.08 -18.02 35.95
N SER A 19 -0.94 -17.73 35.32
CA SER A 19 -0.70 -16.40 34.76
C SER A 19 -1.70 -16.21 33.62
N PHE A 20 -2.74 -15.42 33.85
CA PHE A 20 -3.52 -14.84 32.75
C PHE A 20 -2.60 -13.84 32.06
N ALA A 21 -1.97 -14.27 30.96
CA ALA A 21 -1.50 -13.33 29.96
C ALA A 21 -2.75 -12.61 29.44
N HIS A 22 -2.80 -11.30 29.66
CA HIS A 22 -3.74 -10.44 28.99
C HIS A 22 -3.26 -10.33 27.53
N ASP A 23 -3.68 -11.28 26.69
CA ASP A 23 -3.58 -11.13 25.24
C ASP A 23 -4.45 -9.93 24.87
N GLY A 24 -3.82 -8.77 24.72
CA GLY A 24 -4.44 -7.69 23.94
C GLY A 24 -4.67 -8.27 22.55
N GLU A 25 -5.92 -8.27 22.09
CA GLU A 25 -6.29 -8.78 20.77
C GLU A 25 -5.56 -7.98 19.68
N ASP A 26 -4.33 -8.37 19.34
CA ASP A 26 -3.68 -7.89 18.13
C ASP A 26 -4.32 -8.63 16.97
N HIS A 27 -5.46 -8.10 16.53
CA HIS A 27 -6.17 -8.62 15.37
C HIS A 27 -5.21 -8.66 14.18
N SER A 28 -5.17 -9.81 13.49
CA SER A 28 -4.38 -9.94 12.25
C SER A 28 -4.62 -8.76 11.31
N ILE A 29 -3.63 -8.40 10.49
CA ILE A 29 -3.79 -7.30 9.53
C ILE A 29 -5.03 -7.49 8.62
N GLU A 30 -5.37 -8.74 8.30
CA GLU A 30 -6.61 -9.05 7.57
C GLU A 30 -7.85 -8.57 8.31
N ALA A 31 -7.96 -8.90 9.60
CA ALA A 31 -9.08 -8.50 10.43
C ALA A 31 -9.17 -6.96 10.56
N LYS A 32 -8.04 -6.28 10.79
CA LYS A 32 -7.98 -4.81 10.85
C LYS A 32 -8.41 -4.16 9.54
N VAL A 33 -7.96 -4.68 8.39
CA VAL A 33 -8.40 -4.17 7.08
C VAL A 33 -9.89 -4.44 6.84
N ARG A 34 -10.41 -5.61 7.25
CA ARG A 34 -11.84 -5.93 7.13
C ARG A 34 -12.71 -5.03 7.99
N GLU A 35 -12.32 -4.77 9.21
CA GLU A 35 -12.99 -3.81 10.09
C GLU A 35 -13.00 -2.41 9.46
N ALA A 36 -11.86 -1.95 8.95
CA ALA A 36 -11.77 -0.68 8.24
C ALA A 36 -12.67 -0.62 6.98
N MET A 37 -12.89 -1.75 6.30
CA MET A 37 -13.80 -1.83 5.17
C MET A 37 -15.27 -1.57 5.55
N GLU A 38 -15.65 -1.89 6.79
CA GLU A 38 -17.01 -1.74 7.34
C GLU A 38 -17.26 -0.34 7.94
N SER A 39 -16.23 0.50 8.01
CA SER A 39 -16.32 1.84 8.60
C SER A 39 -17.32 2.76 7.89
N GLU A 40 -18.17 3.43 8.67
CA GLU A 40 -19.19 4.37 8.20
C GLU A 40 -18.63 5.61 7.48
N ILE A 41 -17.33 5.90 7.63
CA ILE A 41 -16.67 7.00 6.90
C ILE A 41 -16.57 6.71 5.38
N ARG A 42 -16.70 5.44 4.99
CA ARG A 42 -16.63 5.02 3.59
C ARG A 42 -17.97 5.22 2.91
N THR A 43 -17.97 5.98 1.82
CA THR A 43 -19.18 6.18 1.03
C THR A 43 -19.59 4.91 0.29
N GLU A 44 -20.88 4.77 -0.06
CA GLU A 44 -21.35 3.64 -0.87
C GLU A 44 -20.56 3.46 -2.19
N ALA A 45 -20.15 4.57 -2.81
CA ALA A 45 -19.39 4.56 -4.04
C ALA A 45 -17.97 4.00 -3.84
N GLU A 46 -17.40 4.16 -2.65
CA GLU A 46 -16.12 3.58 -2.26
C GLU A 46 -16.28 2.08 -1.95
N VAL A 47 -17.31 1.69 -1.20
CA VAL A 47 -17.63 0.28 -0.89
C VAL A 47 -17.88 -0.52 -2.17
N LYS A 48 -18.64 0.03 -3.13
CA LYS A 48 -18.89 -0.61 -4.44
C LYS A 48 -17.60 -0.92 -5.22
N ARG A 49 -16.47 -0.27 -4.91
CA ARG A 49 -15.17 -0.53 -5.54
C ARG A 49 -14.38 -1.66 -4.87
N ASP A 50 -14.75 -2.10 -3.68
CA ASP A 50 -14.03 -3.18 -2.96
C ASP A 50 -13.88 -4.43 -3.80
N ARG A 51 -14.96 -4.85 -4.46
CA ARG A 51 -14.97 -6.03 -5.36
C ARG A 51 -13.86 -5.98 -6.40
N ASN A 52 -13.58 -4.81 -6.97
CA ASN A 52 -12.57 -4.67 -8.01
C ASN A 52 -11.19 -4.30 -7.49
N ARG A 53 -11.08 -3.71 -6.29
CA ARG A 53 -9.80 -3.34 -5.67
C ARG A 53 -9.22 -4.41 -4.78
N ARG A 54 -10.01 -5.40 -4.35
CA ARG A 54 -9.58 -6.54 -3.52
C ARG A 54 -8.60 -6.10 -2.41
N PRO A 55 -8.99 -5.14 -1.56
CA PRO A 55 -8.05 -4.45 -0.68
C PRO A 55 -7.34 -5.40 0.30
N VAL A 56 -8.08 -6.33 0.91
CA VAL A 56 -7.52 -7.34 1.83
C VAL A 56 -6.41 -8.13 1.14
N GLN A 57 -6.71 -8.73 -0.01
CA GLN A 57 -5.73 -9.55 -0.73
C GLN A 57 -4.55 -8.73 -1.25
N THR A 58 -4.80 -7.49 -1.66
CA THR A 58 -3.74 -6.59 -2.18
C THR A 58 -2.77 -6.19 -1.08
N LEU A 59 -3.28 -5.78 0.09
CA LEU A 59 -2.44 -5.38 1.22
C LEU A 59 -1.72 -6.58 1.86
N GLN A 60 -2.37 -7.76 1.91
CA GLN A 60 -1.71 -9.00 2.30
C GLN A 60 -0.58 -9.40 1.35
N PHE A 61 -0.79 -9.28 0.03
CA PHE A 61 0.25 -9.57 -0.96
C PHE A 61 1.49 -8.69 -0.75
N PHE A 62 1.29 -7.39 -0.47
CA PHE A 62 2.40 -6.51 -0.14
C PHE A 62 3.05 -6.82 1.22
N GLY A 63 2.39 -7.58 2.08
CA GLY A 63 2.87 -7.95 3.40
C GLY A 63 2.73 -6.81 4.40
N LEU A 64 1.62 -6.06 4.32
CA LEU A 64 1.31 -5.03 5.31
C LEU A 64 1.21 -5.66 6.70
N GLU A 65 1.84 -5.04 7.70
CA GLU A 65 1.74 -5.41 9.12
C GLU A 65 1.36 -4.17 9.93
N SER A 66 0.77 -4.35 11.12
CA SER A 66 0.14 -3.25 11.87
C SER A 66 1.11 -2.33 12.60
N ASP A 67 2.38 -2.72 12.71
CA ASP A 67 3.47 -1.95 13.33
C ASP A 67 4.35 -1.22 12.30
N MET A 68 4.00 -1.30 11.02
CA MET A 68 4.77 -0.69 9.93
C MET A 68 4.62 0.85 9.85
N LYS A 69 5.68 1.50 9.41
CA LYS A 69 5.69 2.85 8.84
C LYS A 69 5.38 2.79 7.34
N VAL A 70 4.21 3.29 6.96
CA VAL A 70 3.68 3.17 5.60
C VAL A 70 3.48 4.54 4.97
N ALA A 71 3.99 4.74 3.75
CA ALA A 71 3.64 5.90 2.93
C ALA A 71 2.72 5.53 1.76
N GLU A 72 1.57 6.20 1.64
CA GLU A 72 0.73 6.18 0.44
C GLU A 72 1.06 7.39 -0.45
N LEU A 73 1.58 7.14 -1.64
CA LEU A 73 1.88 8.17 -2.63
C LEU A 73 0.62 8.55 -3.40
N ILE A 74 0.31 9.85 -3.46
CA ILE A 74 -0.81 10.42 -4.24
C ILE A 74 -2.12 9.70 -3.90
N PRO A 75 -2.60 9.82 -2.64
CA PRO A 75 -3.74 9.06 -2.12
C PRO A 75 -5.10 9.46 -2.72
N GLY A 76 -5.13 10.54 -3.53
CA GLY A 76 -6.35 11.07 -4.12
C GLY A 76 -7.37 11.46 -3.03
N GLY A 77 -8.57 10.87 -3.09
CA GLY A 77 -9.62 11.08 -2.08
C GLY A 77 -9.51 10.16 -0.85
N GLY A 78 -8.44 9.37 -0.73
CA GLY A 78 -8.16 8.53 0.43
C GLY A 78 -8.91 7.21 0.48
N TRP A 79 -9.18 6.58 -0.66
CA TRP A 79 -9.86 5.28 -0.67
C TRP A 79 -9.04 4.21 0.04
N TYR A 80 -7.73 4.13 -0.24
CA TYR A 80 -6.82 3.21 0.45
C TYR A 80 -6.42 3.76 1.81
N THR A 81 -6.28 5.09 1.96
CA THR A 81 -6.04 5.73 3.26
C THR A 81 -7.06 5.29 4.31
N LYS A 82 -8.37 5.26 3.99
CA LYS A 82 -9.44 4.79 4.89
C LYS A 82 -9.33 3.32 5.30
N LEU A 83 -8.42 2.54 4.71
CA LEU A 83 -8.16 1.13 5.02
C LEU A 83 -6.79 0.92 5.66
N ILE A 84 -5.75 1.54 5.11
CA ILE A 84 -4.37 1.37 5.58
C ILE A 84 -4.16 2.12 6.89
N TYR A 85 -4.60 3.38 6.97
CA TYR A 85 -4.42 4.20 8.17
C TYR A 85 -4.96 3.51 9.44
N PRO A 86 -6.26 3.14 9.52
CA PRO A 86 -6.78 2.51 10.74
C PRO A 86 -6.12 1.16 11.03
N ALA A 87 -5.63 0.43 10.01
CA ALA A 87 -4.98 -0.85 10.20
C ALA A 87 -3.57 -0.75 10.84
N VAL A 88 -2.92 0.42 10.77
CA VAL A 88 -1.57 0.64 11.33
C VAL A 88 -1.52 1.70 12.42
N ALA A 89 -2.58 2.49 12.65
CA ALA A 89 -2.53 3.69 13.49
C ALA A 89 -2.28 3.45 15.01
N ASP A 90 -2.41 2.20 15.47
CA ASP A 90 -2.21 1.84 16.87
C ASP A 90 -0.75 1.52 17.21
N HIS A 91 -0.03 0.86 16.30
CA HIS A 91 1.34 0.36 16.55
C HIS A 91 2.37 0.83 15.52
N GLY A 92 1.92 1.31 14.36
CA GLY A 92 2.76 1.81 13.28
C GLY A 92 2.54 3.30 13.01
N GLU A 93 2.92 3.73 11.81
CA GLU A 93 2.77 5.12 11.37
C GLU A 93 2.28 5.16 9.93
N TYR A 94 1.42 6.14 9.63
CA TYR A 94 0.90 6.33 8.29
C TYR A 94 1.21 7.74 7.78
N TYR A 95 1.76 7.79 6.58
CA TYR A 95 2.14 8.99 5.86
C TYR A 95 1.37 9.07 4.55
N ALA A 96 0.59 10.13 4.35
CA ALA A 96 0.09 10.49 3.04
C ALA A 96 1.08 11.45 2.39
N ALA A 97 1.64 11.06 1.25
CA ALA A 97 2.71 11.80 0.58
C ALA A 97 2.28 12.23 -0.82
N ILE A 98 2.78 13.40 -1.26
CA ILE A 98 2.66 13.92 -2.63
C ILE A 98 1.20 14.19 -3.05
N GLY A 99 0.84 15.45 -3.34
CA GLY A 99 -0.46 15.78 -3.93
C GLY A 99 -1.67 15.44 -3.03
N THR A 100 -1.56 15.72 -1.73
CA THR A 100 -2.53 15.31 -0.69
C THR A 100 -3.74 16.26 -0.54
N GLY A 101 -3.87 17.28 -1.39
CA GLY A 101 -4.92 18.31 -1.25
C GLY A 101 -6.35 17.74 -1.16
N ARG A 102 -6.71 16.78 -2.02
CA ARG A 102 -8.04 16.14 -1.98
C ARG A 102 -8.25 15.29 -0.74
N LEU A 103 -7.19 14.65 -0.25
CA LEU A 103 -7.22 13.87 0.98
C LEU A 103 -7.48 14.78 2.18
N LYS A 104 -6.77 15.91 2.28
CA LYS A 104 -6.98 16.91 3.33
C LYS A 104 -8.42 17.42 3.33
N SER A 105 -9.00 17.68 2.16
CA SER A 105 -10.41 18.07 2.06
C SER A 105 -11.38 16.97 2.51
N SER A 106 -11.04 15.70 2.27
CA SER A 106 -11.91 14.57 2.61
C SER A 106 -11.79 14.10 4.06
N LEU A 107 -10.58 14.10 4.63
CA LEU A 107 -10.25 13.43 5.90
C LEU A 107 -9.52 14.34 6.90
N GLY A 108 -8.97 15.48 6.47
CA GLY A 108 -8.06 16.27 7.31
C GLY A 108 -8.71 16.94 8.53
N LYS A 109 -10.05 16.94 8.62
CA LYS A 109 -10.81 17.43 9.77
C LYS A 109 -11.42 16.31 10.61
N ASP A 110 -11.30 15.06 10.17
CA ASP A 110 -11.86 13.92 10.87
C ASP A 110 -10.93 13.54 12.04
N PRO A 111 -11.41 13.58 13.31
CA PRO A 111 -10.58 13.23 14.46
C PRO A 111 -10.00 11.81 14.40
N ALA A 112 -10.67 10.89 13.72
CA ALA A 112 -10.19 9.53 13.53
C ALA A 112 -8.87 9.50 12.77
N PHE A 113 -8.59 10.48 11.91
CA PHE A 113 -7.35 10.57 11.11
C PHE A 113 -6.33 11.55 11.69
N SER A 114 -6.47 11.95 12.95
CA SER A 114 -5.62 12.97 13.58
C SER A 114 -4.14 12.60 13.68
N LYS A 115 -3.80 11.30 13.73
CA LYS A 115 -2.39 10.83 13.72
C LYS A 115 -1.81 10.65 12.31
N MET A 116 -2.60 10.84 11.25
CA MET A 116 -2.10 10.77 9.88
C MET A 116 -1.09 11.89 9.64
N LYS A 117 0.07 11.55 9.10
CA LYS A 117 1.11 12.52 8.76
C LYS A 117 1.02 12.88 7.29
N ILE A 118 1.18 14.16 7.00
CA ILE A 118 1.30 14.65 5.62
C ILE A 118 2.75 15.04 5.38
N VAL A 119 3.32 14.57 4.27
CA VAL A 119 4.72 14.83 3.91
C VAL A 119 4.86 15.11 2.41
N ALA A 120 6.00 15.69 2.00
CA ALA A 120 6.26 16.09 0.61
C ALA A 120 5.16 16.99 0.04
N GLU A 121 4.78 18.01 0.81
CA GLU A 121 3.80 19.02 0.40
C GLU A 121 4.37 19.99 -0.64
N ASP A 122 5.69 20.08 -0.72
CA ASP A 122 6.45 20.89 -1.66
C ASP A 122 6.51 20.27 -3.07
N ALA A 123 6.16 18.99 -3.21
CA ALA A 123 6.14 18.29 -4.48
C ALA A 123 5.24 18.99 -5.51
N LYS A 124 5.78 19.27 -6.69
CA LYS A 124 5.07 19.98 -7.77
C LYS A 124 4.76 19.05 -8.93
N PHE A 125 3.56 19.21 -9.46
CA PHE A 125 3.17 18.58 -10.71
C PHE A 125 3.22 19.61 -11.83
N ASN A 126 4.08 19.36 -12.81
CA ASN A 126 4.23 20.19 -14.00
C ASN A 126 3.64 19.46 -15.21
N ARG A 127 3.16 20.21 -16.20
CA ARG A 127 2.73 19.65 -17.49
C ARG A 127 3.07 20.66 -18.57
N GLU A 128 3.95 20.26 -19.48
CA GLU A 128 4.26 21.08 -20.64
C GLU A 128 3.01 21.31 -21.52
N GLU A 129 2.97 22.43 -22.22
CA GLU A 129 1.86 22.73 -23.11
C GLU A 129 1.72 21.65 -24.19
N GLY A 130 0.50 21.11 -24.35
CA GLY A 130 0.24 20.00 -25.27
C GLY A 130 0.67 18.62 -24.75
N ALA A 131 1.45 18.54 -23.67
CA ALA A 131 1.79 17.26 -23.05
C ALA A 131 0.59 16.65 -22.32
N ARG A 132 0.48 15.32 -22.41
CA ARG A 132 -0.60 14.57 -21.76
C ARG A 132 -0.25 14.18 -20.32
N LEU A 133 1.01 13.80 -20.11
CA LEU A 133 1.50 13.28 -18.85
C LEU A 133 1.96 14.43 -17.94
N LEU A 134 1.98 14.15 -16.64
CA LEU A 134 2.54 15.06 -15.64
C LEU A 134 4.03 14.74 -15.47
N SER A 135 4.85 15.75 -15.23
CA SER A 135 6.14 15.56 -14.59
C SER A 135 6.03 15.81 -13.10
N LEU A 136 6.88 15.14 -12.32
CA LEU A 136 6.96 15.27 -10.86
C LEU A 136 8.30 15.90 -10.48
N GLU A 137 8.24 17.08 -9.88
CA GLU A 137 9.38 17.76 -9.27
C GLU A 137 9.28 17.54 -7.75
N ILE A 138 10.25 16.83 -7.18
CA ILE A 138 10.30 16.49 -5.76
C ILE A 138 11.74 16.13 -5.38
N ASP A 139 12.18 16.58 -4.20
CA ASP A 139 13.52 16.28 -3.69
C ASP A 139 13.55 15.03 -2.80
N SER A 140 12.58 14.89 -1.89
CA SER A 140 12.45 13.72 -0.99
C SER A 140 11.03 13.56 -0.47
N LEU A 141 10.72 12.43 0.17
CA LEU A 141 9.46 12.28 0.91
C LEU A 141 9.45 12.95 2.30
N GLU A 142 10.55 13.59 2.71
CA GLU A 142 10.72 14.18 4.05
C GLU A 142 10.54 13.17 5.22
N VAL A 143 10.63 11.88 4.91
CA VAL A 143 10.58 10.77 5.87
C VAL A 143 11.59 9.71 5.43
N LYS A 144 12.13 8.97 6.41
CA LYS A 144 13.07 7.87 6.21
C LYS A 144 12.66 6.67 7.05
N ASP A 145 13.33 5.56 6.78
CA ASP A 145 13.17 4.29 7.47
C ASP A 145 11.73 3.74 7.41
N LEU A 146 11.06 3.98 6.27
CA LEU A 146 9.75 3.40 6.00
C LEU A 146 9.87 1.89 5.77
N ASP A 147 8.91 1.14 6.30
CA ASP A 147 8.76 -0.29 6.00
C ASP A 147 8.13 -0.51 4.63
N MET A 148 7.23 0.39 4.23
CA MET A 148 6.46 0.24 3.01
C MET A 148 6.13 1.59 2.35
N VAL A 149 6.28 1.64 1.03
CA VAL A 149 5.76 2.72 0.17
C VAL A 149 4.77 2.09 -0.80
N LEU A 150 3.61 2.72 -0.98
CA LEU A 150 2.52 2.21 -1.81
C LEU A 150 2.07 3.27 -2.80
N THR A 151 1.78 2.84 -4.03
CA THR A 151 1.16 3.71 -5.03
C THR A 151 0.11 2.95 -5.85
N PHE A 152 -1.07 3.55 -6.00
CA PHE A 152 -2.24 2.91 -6.59
C PHE A 152 -2.83 3.75 -7.73
N ARG A 153 -2.61 3.28 -8.97
CA ARG A 153 -3.14 3.89 -10.20
C ARG A 153 -2.68 5.34 -10.39
N ASN A 154 -1.43 5.61 -10.02
CA ASN A 154 -0.79 6.91 -10.18
C ASN A 154 0.30 6.91 -11.25
N TYR A 155 1.03 5.80 -11.42
CA TYR A 155 2.19 5.65 -12.29
C TYR A 155 1.90 6.08 -13.74
N HIS A 156 0.74 5.70 -14.28
CA HIS A 156 0.31 6.04 -15.65
C HIS A 156 0.03 7.54 -15.89
N ASN A 157 -0.03 8.35 -14.83
CA ASN A 157 -0.26 9.78 -14.98
C ASN A 157 1.03 10.55 -15.26
N PHE A 158 2.20 9.93 -15.04
CA PHE A 158 3.49 10.61 -15.10
C PHE A 158 4.27 10.25 -16.36
N ASP A 159 5.09 11.20 -16.83
CA ASP A 159 6.12 10.99 -17.84
C ASP A 159 7.31 10.21 -17.26
N GLU A 160 8.31 9.90 -18.09
CA GLU A 160 9.46 9.14 -17.63
C GLU A 160 10.21 9.85 -16.49
N ALA A 161 10.43 11.16 -16.60
CA ALA A 161 11.12 11.94 -15.57
C ALA A 161 10.36 11.89 -14.23
N GLY A 162 9.04 12.06 -14.26
CA GLY A 162 8.19 12.00 -13.08
C GLY A 162 8.12 10.61 -12.45
N ARG A 163 8.10 9.54 -13.26
CA ARG A 163 8.18 8.15 -12.76
C ARG A 163 9.54 7.85 -12.13
N ARG A 164 10.64 8.30 -12.75
CA ARG A 164 11.99 8.19 -12.18
C ARG A 164 12.10 8.94 -10.85
N ALA A 165 11.58 10.17 -10.77
CA ALA A 165 11.56 10.94 -9.53
C ALA A 165 10.74 10.22 -8.43
N MET A 166 9.55 9.70 -8.77
CA MET A 166 8.71 8.91 -7.85
C MET A 166 9.44 7.66 -7.32
N ASN A 167 10.08 6.89 -8.21
CA ASN A 167 10.83 5.70 -7.82
C ASN A 167 12.02 6.07 -6.91
N LYS A 168 12.76 7.14 -7.24
CA LYS A 168 13.91 7.61 -6.46
C LYS A 168 13.51 7.96 -5.03
N VAL A 169 12.49 8.80 -4.85
CA VAL A 169 12.09 9.24 -3.49
C VAL A 169 11.48 8.09 -2.68
N ALA A 170 10.79 7.13 -3.33
CA ALA A 170 10.34 5.92 -2.67
C ALA A 170 11.53 5.07 -2.19
N PHE A 171 12.55 4.88 -3.03
CA PHE A 171 13.77 4.15 -2.68
C PHE A 171 14.52 4.79 -1.52
N GLU A 172 14.68 6.12 -1.55
CA GLU A 172 15.43 6.86 -0.53
C GLU A 172 14.73 6.85 0.85
N ALA A 173 13.39 6.82 0.86
CA ALA A 173 12.61 6.83 2.09
C ALA A 173 12.50 5.45 2.77
N LEU A 174 12.62 4.36 2.01
CA LEU A 174 12.55 2.99 2.56
C LEU A 174 13.80 2.63 3.36
N LYS A 175 13.63 1.86 4.44
CA LYS A 175 14.74 1.15 5.08
C LYS A 175 15.24 -0.02 4.20
N PRO A 176 16.47 -0.53 4.39
CA PRO A 176 16.89 -1.79 3.77
C PRO A 176 15.88 -2.91 4.06
N GLY A 177 15.54 -3.71 3.05
CA GLY A 177 14.48 -4.71 3.12
C GLY A 177 13.04 -4.18 3.01
N GLY A 178 12.83 -2.87 2.96
CA GLY A 178 11.51 -2.25 2.83
C GLY A 178 10.84 -2.48 1.48
N ILE A 179 9.51 -2.46 1.45
CA ILE A 179 8.70 -2.83 0.27
C ILE A 179 8.19 -1.62 -0.50
N TYR A 180 8.30 -1.65 -1.83
CA TYR A 180 7.59 -0.74 -2.72
C TYR A 180 6.50 -1.51 -3.49
N GLY A 181 5.23 -1.22 -3.17
CA GLY A 181 4.06 -1.84 -3.79
C GLY A 181 3.42 -0.95 -4.84
N VAL A 182 3.25 -1.48 -6.06
CA VAL A 182 2.73 -0.73 -7.21
C VAL A 182 1.56 -1.47 -7.83
N VAL A 183 0.42 -0.78 -7.98
CA VAL A 183 -0.74 -1.26 -8.75
C VAL A 183 -1.07 -0.25 -9.83
N ASP A 184 -1.05 -0.65 -11.10
CA ASP A 184 -1.50 0.23 -12.19
C ASP A 184 -2.11 -0.54 -13.37
N HIS A 185 -2.78 0.18 -14.27
CA HIS A 185 -3.43 -0.36 -15.45
C HIS A 185 -2.40 -0.85 -16.46
N THR A 186 -2.65 -2.03 -17.00
CA THR A 186 -1.74 -2.73 -17.90
C THR A 186 -1.89 -2.25 -19.33
N LYS A 187 -0.80 -1.80 -19.95
CA LYS A 187 -0.64 -1.70 -21.42
C LYS A 187 0.01 -2.99 -21.93
N ARG A 188 -0.32 -3.44 -23.14
CA ARG A 188 0.38 -4.61 -23.71
C ARG A 188 1.84 -4.24 -24.02
N HIS A 189 2.73 -5.19 -23.82
CA HIS A 189 4.16 -4.95 -23.96
C HIS A 189 4.49 -4.44 -25.37
N MET A 190 5.26 -3.34 -25.46
CA MET A 190 5.64 -2.70 -26.73
C MET A 190 4.47 -2.19 -27.59
N GLU A 191 3.25 -2.11 -27.06
CA GLU A 191 2.12 -1.54 -27.79
C GLU A 191 2.29 -0.02 -27.97
N PRO A 192 2.05 0.52 -29.18
CA PRO A 192 2.10 1.95 -29.42
C PRO A 192 1.09 2.68 -28.53
N ASP A 193 1.39 3.94 -28.21
CA ASP A 193 0.46 4.80 -27.49
C ASP A 193 -0.76 5.14 -28.37
N THR A 194 -1.94 4.89 -27.83
CA THR A 194 -3.23 5.18 -28.44
C THR A 194 -4.12 5.94 -27.48
N ARG A 195 -5.21 6.51 -27.99
CA ARG A 195 -6.22 7.15 -27.13
C ARG A 195 -6.82 6.17 -26.12
N SER A 196 -6.90 4.89 -26.44
CA SER A 196 -7.49 3.86 -25.59
C SER A 196 -6.54 3.37 -24.49
N ASN A 197 -5.23 3.28 -24.77
CA ASN A 197 -4.26 2.82 -23.77
C ASN A 197 -3.51 3.95 -23.04
N ARG A 198 -3.79 5.23 -23.34
CA ARG A 198 -3.09 6.40 -22.77
C ARG A 198 -2.99 6.45 -21.24
N ARG A 199 -3.88 5.80 -20.48
CA ARG A 199 -3.82 5.73 -19.00
C ARG A 199 -3.41 4.36 -18.50
N ARG A 200 -2.49 3.71 -19.21
CA ARG A 200 -1.96 2.39 -18.92
C ARG A 200 -0.43 2.42 -19.06
N VAL A 201 0.25 1.55 -18.34
CA VAL A 201 1.71 1.42 -18.37
C VAL A 201 2.08 0.01 -18.80
N ASP A 202 3.11 -0.10 -19.63
CA ASP A 202 3.71 -1.39 -19.97
C ASP A 202 4.37 -1.97 -18.69
N PRO A 203 3.93 -3.14 -18.19
CA PRO A 203 4.46 -3.69 -16.96
C PRO A 203 5.97 -3.97 -17.04
N VAL A 204 6.51 -4.31 -18.22
CA VAL A 204 7.95 -4.53 -18.41
C VAL A 204 8.72 -3.22 -18.25
N LEU A 205 8.17 -2.13 -18.78
CA LEU A 205 8.74 -0.79 -18.60
C LEU A 205 8.73 -0.38 -17.13
N ALA A 206 7.61 -0.59 -16.43
CA ALA A 206 7.51 -0.27 -15.00
C ALA A 206 8.54 -1.07 -14.17
N ILE A 207 8.68 -2.38 -14.43
CA ILE A 207 9.71 -3.21 -13.77
C ILE A 207 11.09 -2.62 -14.02
N LYS A 208 11.42 -2.33 -15.29
CA LYS A 208 12.71 -1.75 -15.66
C LYS A 208 13.00 -0.43 -14.95
N GLU A 209 12.07 0.52 -15.01
CA GLU A 209 12.23 1.85 -14.40
C GLU A 209 12.37 1.80 -12.87
N ILE A 210 11.68 0.86 -12.22
CA ILE A 210 11.75 0.66 -10.77
C ILE A 210 13.08 -0.01 -10.39
N GLN A 211 13.53 -1.01 -11.14
CA GLN A 211 14.85 -1.62 -10.95
C GLN A 211 16.00 -0.64 -11.20
N GLU A 212 15.87 0.25 -12.19
CA GLU A 212 16.85 1.33 -12.44
C GLU A 212 16.98 2.30 -11.25
N ALA A 213 15.98 2.40 -10.38
CA ALA A 213 16.07 3.16 -9.13
C ALA A 213 16.76 2.40 -7.98
N GLY A 214 17.14 1.13 -8.19
CA GLY A 214 17.87 0.31 -7.22
C GLY A 214 17.04 -0.78 -6.55
N PHE A 215 15.75 -0.91 -6.89
CA PHE A 215 14.89 -1.93 -6.32
C PHE A 215 15.11 -3.33 -6.92
N GLU A 216 14.85 -4.36 -6.12
CA GLU A 216 14.70 -5.74 -6.58
C GLU A 216 13.23 -6.05 -6.86
N PHE A 217 12.93 -6.70 -7.99
CA PHE A 217 11.60 -7.22 -8.25
C PHE A 217 11.43 -8.54 -7.49
N VAL A 218 10.46 -8.58 -6.56
CA VAL A 218 10.27 -9.72 -5.67
C VAL A 218 9.17 -10.64 -6.18
N ASP A 219 8.00 -10.08 -6.51
CA ASP A 219 6.84 -10.87 -6.89
C ASP A 219 5.78 -10.06 -7.64
N TYR A 220 4.83 -10.75 -8.24
CA TYR A 220 3.61 -10.18 -8.82
C TYR A 220 2.36 -10.95 -8.44
N SER A 221 1.22 -10.31 -8.61
CA SER A 221 -0.08 -10.94 -8.38
C SER A 221 -1.03 -10.77 -9.56
N THR A 222 -1.81 -11.83 -9.83
CA THR A 222 -2.89 -11.82 -10.83
C THR A 222 -4.24 -11.36 -10.26
N LEU A 223 -4.29 -10.86 -9.01
CA LEU A 223 -5.51 -10.40 -8.33
C LEU A 223 -6.38 -9.46 -9.18
N HIS A 224 -5.75 -8.64 -10.01
CA HIS A 224 -6.40 -7.64 -10.84
C HIS A 224 -6.36 -7.95 -12.34
N TYR A 225 -5.94 -9.15 -12.71
CA TYR A 225 -5.96 -9.59 -14.09
C TYR A 225 -7.41 -9.61 -14.63
N ARG A 226 -7.58 -9.13 -15.86
CA ARG A 226 -8.85 -9.14 -16.58
C ARG A 226 -8.62 -9.59 -18.02
N GLU A 227 -9.00 -10.83 -18.31
CA GLU A 227 -8.90 -11.40 -19.65
C GLU A 227 -9.76 -10.64 -20.67
N ASP A 228 -10.90 -10.10 -20.22
CA ASP A 228 -11.87 -9.36 -21.03
C ASP A 228 -11.49 -7.89 -21.29
N ASP A 229 -10.36 -7.42 -20.73
CA ASP A 229 -9.83 -6.09 -21.05
C ASP A 229 -8.91 -6.16 -22.28
N GLU A 230 -9.52 -6.06 -23.46
CA GLU A 230 -8.84 -6.05 -24.75
C GLU A 230 -8.16 -4.70 -25.09
N LEU A 231 -8.14 -3.73 -24.16
CA LEU A 231 -7.61 -2.36 -24.35
C LEU A 231 -8.31 -1.56 -25.47
N ARG A 232 -9.46 -2.05 -25.97
CA ARG A 232 -10.27 -1.35 -26.99
C ARG A 232 -10.75 0.02 -26.52
N TYR A 233 -11.02 0.16 -25.23
CA TYR A 233 -11.51 1.40 -24.64
C TYR A 233 -10.61 1.92 -23.51
N GLU A 234 -10.65 3.24 -23.38
CA GLU A 234 -9.95 4.01 -22.36
C GLU A 234 -10.48 3.67 -20.95
N VAL A 235 -9.61 3.56 -19.94
CA VAL A 235 -9.96 3.03 -18.59
C VAL A 235 -11.03 3.84 -17.83
N GLY A 236 -11.39 5.02 -18.30
CA GLY A 236 -12.42 5.90 -17.72
C GLY A 236 -13.75 5.84 -18.45
N VAL A 237 -13.87 5.09 -19.54
CA VAL A 237 -15.19 4.85 -20.12
C VAL A 237 -16.01 3.99 -19.15
N LYS A 238 -17.33 4.20 -19.15
CA LYS A 238 -18.25 3.55 -18.21
C LYS A 238 -18.14 2.02 -18.22
N SER A 239 -17.92 1.41 -19.39
CA SER A 239 -17.80 -0.05 -19.53
C SER A 239 -16.50 -0.63 -18.98
N VAL A 240 -15.42 0.15 -18.84
CA VAL A 240 -14.11 -0.31 -18.35
C VAL A 240 -13.82 0.17 -16.92
N THR A 241 -14.45 1.24 -16.48
CA THR A 241 -14.20 1.84 -15.17
C THR A 241 -14.44 0.83 -14.06
N GLY A 242 -13.38 0.47 -13.34
CA GLY A 242 -13.44 -0.53 -12.28
C GLY A 242 -13.35 -1.98 -12.75
N ASN A 243 -13.08 -2.24 -14.04
CA ASN A 243 -12.84 -3.58 -14.60
C ASN A 243 -11.61 -3.63 -15.51
N SER A 244 -10.66 -2.69 -15.35
CA SER A 244 -9.40 -2.70 -16.10
C SER A 244 -8.48 -3.81 -15.62
N ASP A 245 -7.77 -4.43 -16.57
CA ASP A 245 -6.58 -5.24 -16.33
C ASP A 245 -5.49 -4.38 -15.70
N ARG A 246 -4.94 -4.86 -14.59
CA ARG A 246 -3.91 -4.16 -13.82
C ARG A 246 -2.84 -5.13 -13.36
N PHE A 247 -1.59 -4.67 -13.42
CA PHE A 247 -0.50 -5.34 -12.75
C PHE A 247 -0.48 -4.98 -11.27
N THR A 248 0.08 -5.87 -10.45
CA THR A 248 0.27 -5.68 -9.01
C THR A 248 1.63 -6.24 -8.68
N PHE A 249 2.58 -5.35 -8.40
CA PHE A 249 4.00 -5.68 -8.29
C PHE A 249 4.55 -5.32 -6.92
N LYS A 250 5.37 -6.23 -6.39
CA LYS A 250 6.07 -6.09 -5.13
C LYS A 250 7.57 -5.98 -5.42
N PHE A 251 8.16 -4.87 -4.99
CA PHE A 251 9.58 -4.62 -5.06
C PHE A 251 10.16 -4.48 -3.65
N LYS A 252 11.46 -4.72 -3.49
CA LYS A 252 12.18 -4.58 -2.23
C LYS A 252 13.42 -3.72 -2.40
N LYS A 253 13.69 -2.86 -1.43
CA LYS A 253 15.00 -2.20 -1.31
C LYS A 253 16.02 -3.23 -0.82
N PRO A 254 17.16 -3.43 -1.49
CA PRO A 254 18.20 -4.36 -1.03
C PRO A 254 18.65 -4.10 0.42
N GLU A 255 19.20 -5.12 1.07
CA GLU A 255 19.76 -5.05 2.43
C GLU A 255 21.00 -4.16 2.53
#